data_AF-A0A0V0PWA8-F1
#
_entry.id   AF-A0A0V0PWA8-F1
#
_cell.length_a   1.000
_cell.length_b   1.000
_cell.length_c   1.000
_cell.angle_alpha   90.00
_cell.angle_beta   90.00
_cell.angle_gamma   90.00
#
_symmetry.space_group_name_H-M   'P 1'
#
loop_
_entity.id
_entity.type
_entity.pdbx_description
1 polymer ?
#
loop_
_entity_poly.entity_id
_entity_poly.type
_entity_poly.pdbx_seq_one_letter_code
_entity_poly.pdbx_strand_id
1 'polypeptide(L)'
;MLIQVTTGSESFKTGASKYHVFVVPSTRYNLPDRKEQHIGIVQRLNLPSIPVRQVSAERSPAAAGSMVDLGSWTKTTFEVPDGLILKVWGQRTLSGAAIGADRGVTGIGAMLIQTRASAALRRITCLRVPDRQASVTTVTLEGRFDVLTLRDAAEQGAALPMDRIGQFTSPAARQIFAVHQIDGELSARPVATVETVKGERGEAVQVQTVKMRRAIDLGD
;
A
#
# COMPACT_ATOMS: atom_id res chain seq x y z
N MET A 1 -2.51 9.28 8.24
CA MET A 1 -1.36 9.48 7.35
C MET A 1 -1.81 9.28 5.91
N LEU A 2 -1.12 9.86 4.92
CA LEU A 2 -1.55 9.79 3.53
C LEU A 2 -0.80 8.68 2.77
N ILE A 3 -1.55 7.95 1.94
CA ILE A 3 -1.01 7.11 0.88
C ILE A 3 -1.71 7.48 -0.42
N GLN A 4 -0.95 7.56 -1.50
CA GLN A 4 -1.47 7.77 -2.84
C GLN A 4 -1.30 6.48 -3.64
N VAL A 5 -2.38 5.97 -4.20
CA VAL A 5 -2.37 4.71 -4.94
C VAL A 5 -3.12 4.86 -6.26
N THR A 6 -2.54 4.37 -7.35
CA THR A 6 -3.24 4.18 -8.61
C THR A 6 -3.66 2.73 -8.71
N THR A 7 -4.96 2.42 -8.71
CA THR A 7 -5.48 1.03 -8.86
C THR A 7 -6.32 0.91 -10.13
N GLY A 8 -6.49 -0.30 -10.65
CA GLY A 8 -7.31 -0.53 -11.83
C GLY A 8 -6.79 -1.67 -12.68
N SER A 9 -7.27 -1.67 -13.93
CA SER A 9 -6.88 -2.65 -14.91
C SER A 9 -6.94 -2.07 -16.30
N GLU A 10 -6.07 -2.60 -17.16
CA GLU A 10 -6.09 -2.33 -18.59
C GLU A 10 -5.93 -3.61 -19.39
N SER A 11 -6.44 -3.60 -20.62
CA SER A 11 -6.28 -4.67 -21.58
C SER A 11 -6.11 -4.06 -22.97
N PHE A 12 -4.97 -4.36 -23.59
CA PHE A 12 -4.62 -4.00 -24.96
C PHE A 12 -4.49 -5.27 -25.80
N LYS A 13 -4.33 -5.13 -27.11
CA LYS A 13 -4.04 -6.29 -27.99
C LYS A 13 -2.75 -7.01 -27.60
N THR A 14 -1.77 -6.28 -27.09
CA THR A 14 -0.44 -6.74 -26.70
C THR A 14 -0.38 -7.33 -25.29
N GLY A 15 -1.49 -7.35 -24.54
CA GLY A 15 -1.50 -7.88 -23.18
C GLY A 15 -2.47 -7.19 -22.24
N ALA A 16 -2.42 -7.56 -20.96
CA ALA A 16 -3.24 -6.96 -19.92
C ALA A 16 -2.42 -6.68 -18.65
N SER A 17 -2.82 -5.66 -17.89
CA SER A 17 -2.26 -5.38 -16.55
C SER A 17 -3.37 -5.12 -15.55
N LYS A 18 -3.15 -5.53 -14.30
CA LYS A 18 -4.05 -5.25 -13.17
C LYS A 18 -3.24 -4.89 -11.95
N TYR A 19 -3.74 -3.96 -11.15
CA TYR A 19 -3.10 -3.58 -9.90
C TYR A 19 -4.14 -3.12 -8.87
N HIS A 20 -4.07 -3.73 -7.68
CA HIS A 20 -5.04 -3.53 -6.61
C HIS A 20 -4.35 -3.48 -5.25
N VAL A 21 -4.98 -2.76 -4.32
CA VAL A 21 -4.51 -2.68 -2.94
C VAL A 21 -5.63 -3.10 -2.00
N PHE A 22 -5.29 -4.00 -1.09
CA PHE A 22 -6.21 -4.59 -0.13
C PHE A 22 -5.76 -4.25 1.28
N VAL A 23 -6.71 -3.97 2.16
CA VAL A 23 -6.48 -3.96 3.60
C VAL A 23 -6.44 -5.39 4.09
N VAL A 24 -5.42 -5.73 4.85
CA VAL A 24 -5.26 -7.05 5.46
C VAL A 24 -5.66 -6.93 6.94
N PRO A 25 -6.62 -7.75 7.42
CA PRO A 25 -6.94 -7.79 8.85
C PRO A 25 -5.71 -8.18 9.67
N SER A 26 -5.53 -7.56 10.82
CA SER A 26 -4.43 -7.79 11.75
C SER A 26 -4.93 -7.70 13.20
N THR A 27 -4.06 -7.97 14.17
CA THR A 27 -4.39 -7.78 15.59
C THR A 27 -4.80 -6.34 15.90
N ARG A 28 -4.17 -5.35 15.24
CA ARG A 28 -4.42 -3.92 15.48
C ARG A 28 -5.67 -3.41 14.76
N TYR A 29 -5.94 -3.92 13.56
CA TYR A 29 -7.04 -3.47 12.70
C TYR A 29 -7.77 -4.68 12.13
N ASN A 30 -8.98 -4.93 12.64
CA ASN A 30 -9.75 -6.10 12.27
C ASN A 30 -10.94 -5.74 11.35
N LEU A 31 -11.11 -6.53 10.29
CA LEU A 31 -12.27 -6.44 9.39
C LEU A 31 -13.39 -7.37 9.88
N PRO A 32 -14.68 -7.03 9.62
CA PRO A 32 -15.82 -7.81 10.13
C PRO A 32 -15.81 -9.29 9.75
N ASP A 33 -15.35 -9.62 8.56
CA ASP A 33 -15.30 -11.00 8.04
C ASP A 33 -13.91 -11.65 8.18
N ARG A 34 -12.95 -10.95 8.79
CA ARG A 34 -11.53 -11.33 8.90
C ARG A 34 -10.89 -11.73 7.57
N LYS A 35 -11.38 -11.18 6.45
CA LYS A 35 -10.77 -11.39 5.13
C LYS A 35 -10.17 -10.10 4.61
N GLU A 36 -9.20 -10.24 3.73
CA GLU A 36 -8.67 -9.10 2.99
C GLU A 36 -9.77 -8.43 2.17
N GLN A 37 -9.76 -7.10 2.14
CA GLN A 37 -10.79 -6.33 1.47
C GLN A 37 -10.14 -5.20 0.66
N HIS A 38 -10.60 -4.96 -0.57
CA HIS A 38 -10.07 -3.87 -1.40
C HIS A 38 -10.17 -2.53 -0.64
N ILE A 39 -9.13 -1.71 -0.67
CA ILE A 39 -9.07 -0.47 0.14
C ILE A 39 -10.24 0.48 -0.13
N GLY A 40 -10.67 0.59 -1.40
CA GLY A 40 -11.86 1.37 -1.78
C GLY A 40 -13.20 0.77 -1.30
N ILE A 41 -13.25 -0.50 -0.91
CA ILE A 41 -14.43 -1.06 -0.23
C ILE A 41 -14.38 -0.70 1.26
N VAL A 42 -13.23 -0.89 1.92
CA VAL A 42 -13.06 -0.50 3.34
C VAL A 42 -13.38 0.98 3.55
N GLN A 43 -12.91 1.84 2.65
CA GLN A 43 -13.23 3.26 2.65
C GLN A 43 -14.73 3.55 2.56
N ARG A 44 -15.46 2.84 1.68
CA ARG A 44 -16.91 3.03 1.51
C ARG A 44 -17.72 2.49 2.67
N LEU A 45 -17.24 1.43 3.32
CA LEU A 45 -17.87 0.89 4.53
C LEU A 45 -17.73 1.84 5.73
N ASN A 46 -16.77 2.78 5.68
CA ASN A 46 -16.52 3.78 6.72
C ASN A 46 -16.45 3.16 8.13
N LEU A 47 -15.69 2.06 8.25
CA LEU A 47 -15.59 1.29 9.48
C LEU A 47 -14.86 2.11 10.56
N PRO A 48 -15.48 2.38 11.73
CA PRO A 48 -14.82 3.13 12.80
C PRO A 48 -13.54 2.45 13.31
N SER A 49 -13.49 1.13 13.25
CA SER A 49 -12.33 0.33 13.67
C SER A 49 -11.13 0.45 12.73
N ILE A 50 -11.33 0.85 11.48
CA ILE A 50 -10.27 1.04 10.49
C ILE A 50 -10.57 2.33 9.69
N PRO A 51 -10.21 3.51 10.23
CA PRO A 51 -10.58 4.78 9.64
C PRO A 51 -9.79 5.05 8.34
N VAL A 52 -10.27 4.50 7.23
CA VAL A 52 -9.77 4.76 5.87
C VAL A 52 -10.69 5.78 5.21
N ARG A 53 -10.14 6.95 4.86
CA ARG A 53 -10.90 8.03 4.21
C ARG A 53 -10.29 8.35 2.85
N GLN A 54 -11.12 8.48 1.83
CA GLN A 54 -10.67 9.02 0.54
C GLN A 54 -10.59 10.54 0.63
N VAL A 55 -9.44 11.11 0.29
CA VAL A 55 -9.19 12.56 0.23
C VAL A 55 -9.43 13.08 -1.18
N SER A 56 -8.95 12.36 -2.19
CA SER A 56 -9.15 12.69 -3.60
C SER A 56 -9.16 11.42 -4.44
N ALA A 57 -9.84 11.46 -5.59
CA ALA A 57 -9.77 10.42 -6.59
C ALA A 57 -9.88 11.03 -7.99
N GLU A 58 -9.02 10.58 -8.89
CA GLU A 58 -9.02 10.93 -10.29
C GLU A 58 -9.03 9.65 -11.12
N ARG A 59 -9.98 9.55 -12.05
CA ARG A 59 -10.12 8.39 -12.93
C ARG A 59 -9.66 8.74 -14.33
N SER A 60 -8.84 7.88 -14.91
CA SER A 60 -8.34 7.99 -16.28
C SER A 60 -8.71 6.72 -17.06
N PRO A 61 -9.22 6.82 -18.30
CA PRO A 61 -9.40 5.65 -19.16
C PRO A 61 -8.04 5.00 -19.45
N ALA A 62 -7.95 3.70 -19.74
CA ALA A 62 -6.65 3.07 -19.99
C ALA A 62 -5.89 3.65 -21.21
N ALA A 63 -6.62 4.10 -22.24
CA ALA A 63 -6.05 4.70 -23.44
C ALA A 63 -6.56 6.12 -23.69
N ALA A 64 -5.70 6.98 -24.24
CA ALA A 64 -6.07 8.34 -24.63
C ALA A 64 -7.17 8.31 -25.70
N GLY A 65 -8.24 9.08 -25.48
CA GLY A 65 -9.37 9.16 -26.42
C GLY A 65 -10.28 7.92 -26.47
N SER A 66 -10.09 6.93 -25.59
CA SER A 66 -10.92 5.72 -25.52
C SER A 66 -11.97 5.81 -24.39
N MET A 67 -13.21 5.41 -24.68
CA MET A 67 -14.37 5.61 -23.82
C MET A 67 -14.78 4.40 -22.94
N VAL A 68 -13.85 3.52 -22.51
CA VAL A 68 -13.97 2.52 -21.39
C VAL A 68 -13.55 1.08 -21.74
N ASP A 69 -13.58 0.66 -23.01
CA ASP A 69 -13.43 -0.76 -23.39
C ASP A 69 -12.08 -1.41 -22.98
N LEU A 70 -11.02 -0.60 -22.90
CA LEU A 70 -9.68 -1.06 -22.55
C LEU A 70 -9.41 -1.05 -21.04
N GLY A 71 -10.40 -0.67 -20.22
CA GLY A 71 -10.28 -0.52 -18.78
C GLY A 71 -9.99 0.91 -18.33
N SER A 72 -9.66 1.06 -17.05
CA SER A 72 -9.41 2.37 -16.43
C SER A 72 -8.52 2.24 -15.21
N TRP A 73 -7.83 3.34 -14.92
CA TRP A 73 -7.02 3.54 -13.73
C TRP A 73 -7.65 4.62 -12.86
N THR A 74 -7.59 4.45 -11.55
CA THR A 74 -8.02 5.44 -10.58
C THR A 74 -6.87 5.76 -9.65
N LYS A 75 -6.39 7.00 -9.69
CA LYS A 75 -5.43 7.55 -8.73
C LYS A 75 -6.19 8.10 -7.54
N THR A 76 -5.99 7.51 -6.37
CA THR A 76 -6.70 7.85 -5.15
C THR A 76 -5.73 8.17 -4.03
N THR A 77 -5.94 9.29 -3.34
CA THR A 77 -5.25 9.59 -2.08
C THR A 77 -6.15 9.17 -0.94
N PHE A 78 -5.66 8.24 -0.11
CA PHE A 78 -6.33 7.81 1.11
C PHE A 78 -5.61 8.37 2.33
N GLU A 79 -6.39 8.84 3.28
CA GLU A 79 -5.96 8.93 4.67
C GLU A 79 -6.20 7.59 5.35
N VAL A 80 -5.15 7.01 5.92
CA VAL A 80 -5.13 5.71 6.59
C VAL A 80 -4.54 5.84 7.99
N PRO A 81 -4.89 4.94 8.93
CA PRO A 81 -4.24 4.89 10.24
C PRO A 81 -2.79 4.38 10.13
N ASP A 82 -2.01 4.68 11.16
CA ASP A 82 -0.66 4.15 11.36
C ASP A 82 -0.72 2.67 11.78
N GLY A 83 0.17 1.84 11.24
CA GLY A 83 0.24 0.40 11.49
C GLY A 83 -0.73 -0.44 10.67
N LEU A 84 -1.44 0.14 9.70
CA LEU A 84 -2.33 -0.60 8.81
C LEU A 84 -1.52 -1.47 7.86
N ILE A 85 -1.86 -2.76 7.80
CA ILE A 85 -1.24 -3.68 6.84
C ILE A 85 -2.02 -3.63 5.53
N LEU A 86 -1.31 -3.38 4.43
CA LEU A 86 -1.85 -3.42 3.09
C LEU A 86 -1.16 -4.50 2.28
N LYS A 87 -1.95 -5.21 1.47
CA LYS A 87 -1.44 -6.08 0.40
C LYS A 87 -1.51 -5.32 -0.92
N VAL A 88 -0.35 -5.14 -1.54
CA VAL A 88 -0.18 -4.61 -2.88
C VAL A 88 -0.11 -5.78 -3.84
N TRP A 89 -1.07 -5.89 -4.74
CA TRP A 89 -1.17 -7.00 -5.70
C TRP A 89 -1.14 -6.47 -7.13
N GLY A 90 -0.45 -7.20 -8.01
CA GLY A 90 -0.23 -6.79 -9.38
C GLY A 90 -0.09 -7.99 -10.29
N GLN A 91 -0.55 -7.82 -11.52
CA GLN A 91 -0.46 -8.80 -12.59
C GLN A 91 -0.14 -8.10 -13.90
N ARG A 92 0.71 -8.74 -14.71
CA ARG A 92 1.01 -8.34 -16.08
C ARG A 92 1.06 -9.58 -16.98
N THR A 93 0.38 -9.51 -18.11
CA THR A 93 0.37 -10.54 -19.15
C THR A 93 0.71 -9.87 -20.48
N LEU A 94 1.62 -10.44 -21.27
CA LEU A 94 1.96 -9.98 -22.62
C LEU A 94 1.49 -11.00 -23.68
N SER A 95 0.96 -10.50 -24.79
CA SER A 95 0.40 -11.26 -25.92
C SER A 95 1.12 -10.93 -27.24
N GLY A 96 1.66 -11.95 -27.93
CA GLY A 96 2.15 -11.93 -29.33
C GLY A 96 3.66 -11.68 -29.52
N ALA A 97 4.37 -12.33 -30.48
CA ALA A 97 3.89 -12.96 -31.71
C ALA A 97 4.71 -14.16 -32.26
N ALA A 98 3.97 -15.11 -32.85
CA ALA A 98 4.26 -16.02 -33.99
C ALA A 98 5.33 -17.12 -33.91
N ILE A 99 4.86 -18.36 -34.12
CA ILE A 99 5.54 -19.63 -34.50
C ILE A 99 6.43 -20.27 -33.42
N GLY A 100 5.88 -21.26 -32.72
CA GLY A 100 6.68 -22.40 -32.22
C GLY A 100 7.16 -22.37 -30.76
N ALA A 101 6.80 -21.37 -29.96
CA ALA A 101 7.11 -21.37 -28.52
C ALA A 101 5.87 -21.04 -27.69
N ASP A 102 5.51 -22.00 -26.84
CA ASP A 102 4.53 -21.88 -25.78
C ASP A 102 4.73 -20.61 -24.92
N ARG A 103 3.61 -19.90 -24.68
CA ARG A 103 3.28 -19.03 -23.53
C ARG A 103 3.87 -17.60 -23.52
N GLY A 104 2.97 -16.62 -23.62
CA GLY A 104 3.27 -15.23 -23.27
C GLY A 104 3.79 -15.08 -21.83
N VAL A 105 4.63 -14.07 -21.60
CA VAL A 105 5.17 -13.79 -20.26
C VAL A 105 4.03 -13.31 -19.36
N THR A 106 3.72 -14.08 -18.33
CA THR A 106 2.78 -13.71 -17.26
C THR A 106 3.54 -13.59 -15.96
N GLY A 107 3.48 -12.42 -15.34
CA GLY A 107 3.93 -12.21 -13.96
C GLY A 107 2.74 -11.88 -13.07
N ILE A 108 2.73 -12.46 -11.88
CA ILE A 108 1.79 -12.11 -10.81
C ILE A 108 2.60 -12.01 -9.52
N GLY A 109 2.41 -10.93 -8.78
CA GLY A 109 3.15 -10.68 -7.55
C GLY A 109 2.28 -10.01 -6.50
N ALA A 110 2.63 -10.23 -5.24
CA ALA A 110 2.10 -9.48 -4.13
C ALA A 110 3.21 -9.04 -3.17
N MET A 111 3.00 -7.90 -2.51
CA MET A 111 3.84 -7.38 -1.44
C MET A 111 2.97 -6.96 -0.26
N LEU A 112 3.48 -7.15 0.95
CA LEU A 112 2.86 -6.60 2.15
C LEU A 112 3.61 -5.33 2.55
N ILE A 113 2.85 -4.31 2.92
CA ILE A 113 3.41 -3.11 3.53
C ILE A 113 2.66 -2.80 4.82
N GLN A 114 3.35 -2.16 5.75
CA GLN A 114 2.76 -1.57 6.95
C GLN A 114 2.88 -0.06 6.86
N THR A 115 1.75 0.65 6.90
CA THR A 115 1.75 2.11 6.98
C THR A 115 2.44 2.52 8.28
N ARG A 116 3.38 3.45 8.21
CA ARG A 116 4.09 3.92 9.41
C ARG A 116 4.48 5.37 9.24
N ALA A 117 3.97 6.24 10.11
CA ALA A 117 4.21 7.67 10.01
C ALA A 117 5.70 8.03 10.11
N SER A 118 6.47 7.23 10.86
CA SER A 118 7.91 7.42 11.01
C SER A 118 8.76 6.79 9.91
N ALA A 119 8.19 5.99 9.02
CA ALA A 119 8.96 5.32 7.98
C ALA A 119 9.46 6.29 6.90
N ALA A 120 10.43 5.83 6.11
CA ALA A 120 10.81 6.47 4.86
C ALA A 120 9.60 6.59 3.91
N LEU A 121 9.54 7.70 3.18
CA LEU A 121 8.67 7.87 2.03
C LEU A 121 9.18 6.97 0.93
N ARG A 122 8.31 6.09 0.46
CA ARG A 122 8.62 5.08 -0.54
C ARG A 122 7.57 5.10 -1.65
N ARG A 123 7.98 4.62 -2.82
CA ARG A 123 7.11 4.39 -3.98
C ARG A 123 7.31 2.97 -4.49
N ILE A 124 6.20 2.26 -4.67
CA ILE A 124 6.14 0.99 -5.39
C ILE A 124 5.58 1.29 -6.77
N THR A 125 6.32 0.96 -7.82
CA THR A 125 5.87 1.06 -9.22
C THR A 125 5.46 -0.32 -9.72
N CYS A 126 4.29 -0.43 -10.33
CA CYS A 126 3.85 -1.64 -11.00
C CYS A 126 4.22 -1.58 -12.49
N LEU A 127 4.87 -2.63 -12.99
CA LEU A 127 5.15 -2.79 -14.41
C LEU A 127 3.87 -3.02 -15.19
N ARG A 128 3.75 -2.36 -16.34
CA ARG A 128 2.56 -2.37 -17.21
C ARG A 128 2.86 -2.91 -18.60
N VAL A 129 1.80 -3.14 -19.36
CA VAL A 129 1.89 -3.44 -20.79
C VAL A 129 2.42 -2.19 -21.50
N PRO A 130 3.52 -2.28 -22.27
CA PRO A 130 3.99 -1.17 -23.08
C PRO A 130 3.00 -0.92 -24.23
N ASP A 131 2.32 0.21 -24.21
CA ASP A 131 1.44 0.65 -25.28
C ASP A 131 1.55 2.17 -25.47
N ARG A 132 1.71 2.62 -26.72
CA ARG A 132 1.87 4.05 -27.06
C ARG A 132 0.61 4.88 -26.85
N GLN A 133 -0.55 4.23 -26.77
CA GLN A 133 -1.84 4.89 -26.55
C GLN A 133 -2.21 4.96 -25.06
N ALA A 134 -1.41 4.37 -24.17
CA ALA A 134 -1.67 4.40 -22.74
C ALA A 134 -1.74 5.84 -22.22
N SER A 135 -2.84 6.20 -21.56
CA SER A 135 -3.06 7.57 -21.02
C SER A 135 -2.29 7.81 -19.73
N VAL A 136 -2.22 6.78 -18.89
CA VAL A 136 -1.41 6.73 -17.68
C VAL A 136 -0.10 6.09 -18.10
N THR A 137 1.03 6.59 -17.62
CA THR A 137 2.36 6.01 -17.90
C THR A 137 2.93 5.27 -16.70
N THR A 138 2.48 5.62 -15.49
CA THR A 138 2.96 5.03 -14.23
C THR A 138 1.80 4.65 -13.31
N VAL A 139 1.83 3.43 -12.78
CA VAL A 139 0.90 2.96 -11.75
C VAL A 139 1.70 2.72 -10.48
N THR A 140 1.34 3.42 -9.40
CA THR A 140 2.17 3.47 -8.20
C THR A 140 1.36 3.36 -6.91
N LEU A 141 2.00 2.89 -5.85
CA LEU A 141 1.65 3.25 -4.47
C LEU A 141 2.78 4.10 -3.90
N GLU A 142 2.45 5.23 -3.28
CA GLU A 142 3.40 6.13 -2.63
C GLU A 142 2.91 6.51 -1.24
N GLY A 143 3.82 6.56 -0.28
CA GLY A 143 3.53 6.91 1.11
C GLY A 143 4.66 6.48 2.06
N ARG A 144 4.45 6.69 3.36
CA ARG A 144 5.40 6.23 4.38
C ARG A 144 5.01 4.84 4.86
N PHE A 145 5.86 3.85 4.59
CA PHE A 145 5.55 2.47 4.96
C PHE A 145 6.79 1.60 4.99
N ASP A 146 6.68 0.49 5.69
CA ASP A 146 7.65 -0.59 5.67
C ASP A 146 7.19 -1.75 4.83
N VAL A 147 8.09 -2.29 4.00
CA VAL A 147 7.84 -3.53 3.28
C VAL A 147 8.02 -4.68 4.28
N LEU A 148 6.97 -5.47 4.44
CA LEU A 148 6.96 -6.58 5.39
C LEU A 148 7.38 -7.88 4.71
N THR A 149 8.13 -8.71 5.44
CA THR A 149 8.19 -10.14 5.14
C THR A 149 6.89 -10.82 5.59
N LEU A 150 6.64 -12.05 5.12
CA LEU A 150 5.50 -12.84 5.61
C LEU A 150 5.59 -13.10 7.11
N ARG A 151 6.81 -13.25 7.64
CA ARG A 151 7.05 -13.42 9.07
C ARG A 151 6.62 -12.18 9.85
N ASP A 152 7.07 -10.99 9.45
CA ASP A 152 6.72 -9.73 10.13
C ASP A 152 5.20 -9.49 10.13
N ALA A 153 4.53 -9.86 9.02
CA ALA A 153 3.08 -9.78 8.93
C ALA A 153 2.37 -10.78 9.85
N ALA A 154 2.86 -12.03 9.90
CA ALA A 154 2.32 -13.06 10.79
C ALA A 154 2.48 -12.69 12.28
N GLU A 155 3.61 -12.11 12.67
CA GLU A 155 3.85 -11.60 14.03
C GLU A 155 2.86 -10.49 14.41
N GLN A 156 2.33 -9.75 13.43
CA GLN A 156 1.27 -8.76 13.63
C GLN A 156 -0.15 -9.34 13.56
N GLY A 157 -0.29 -10.66 13.48
CA GLY A 157 -1.57 -11.36 13.38
C GLY A 157 -2.28 -11.14 12.05
N ALA A 158 -1.54 -10.90 10.96
CA ALA A 158 -2.13 -10.70 9.65
C ALA A 158 -2.90 -11.95 9.17
N ALA A 159 -4.19 -11.80 8.87
CA ALA A 159 -5.03 -12.86 8.32
C ALA A 159 -4.79 -12.99 6.81
N LEU A 160 -3.80 -13.79 6.43
CA LEU A 160 -3.38 -13.95 5.05
C LEU A 160 -3.92 -15.27 4.44
N PRO A 161 -4.51 -15.25 3.24
CA PRO A 161 -4.91 -16.47 2.55
C PRO A 161 -3.68 -17.20 1.98
N MET A 162 -3.12 -18.14 2.77
CA MET A 162 -1.87 -18.85 2.46
C MET A 162 -1.87 -19.60 1.11
N ASP A 163 -3.03 -20.03 0.63
CA ASP A 163 -3.24 -20.67 -0.68
C ASP A 163 -2.95 -19.72 -1.87
N ARG A 164 -3.09 -18.41 -1.66
CA ARG A 164 -2.81 -17.36 -2.66
C ARG A 164 -1.44 -16.71 -2.45
N ILE A 165 -0.69 -17.15 -1.44
CA ILE A 165 0.59 -16.57 -1.04
C ILE A 165 1.80 -17.11 -1.82
N GLY A 166 1.62 -18.14 -2.68
CA GLY A 166 2.69 -18.63 -3.56
C GLY A 166 3.36 -17.54 -4.43
N GLN A 167 2.71 -16.38 -4.57
CA GLN A 167 3.16 -15.19 -5.30
C GLN A 167 4.01 -14.20 -4.47
N PHE A 168 4.29 -14.51 -3.18
CA PHE A 168 5.18 -13.75 -2.29
C PHE A 168 6.63 -14.24 -2.33
N THR A 169 7.02 -15.01 -3.33
CA THR A 169 8.45 -15.22 -3.54
C THR A 169 9.03 -13.88 -4.01
N SER A 170 10.07 -13.38 -3.31
CA SER A 170 10.78 -12.14 -3.69
C SER A 170 11.10 -12.08 -5.20
N PRO A 171 11.43 -13.19 -5.89
CA PRO A 171 11.59 -13.22 -7.34
C PRO A 171 10.33 -12.84 -8.13
N ALA A 172 9.15 -13.40 -7.82
CA ALA A 172 7.91 -13.10 -8.56
C ALA A 172 7.44 -11.66 -8.33
N ALA A 173 7.55 -11.15 -7.10
CA ALA A 173 7.26 -9.75 -6.80
C ALA A 173 8.19 -8.79 -7.55
N ARG A 174 9.49 -9.09 -7.65
CA ARG A 174 10.47 -8.29 -8.40
C ARG A 174 10.22 -8.28 -9.92
N GLN A 175 9.52 -9.27 -10.46
CA GLN A 175 9.12 -9.29 -11.87
C GLN A 175 7.97 -8.32 -12.18
N ILE A 176 7.24 -7.84 -11.17
CA ILE A 176 6.07 -6.98 -11.33
C ILE A 176 6.26 -5.61 -10.66
N PHE A 177 7.05 -5.54 -9.60
CA PHE A 177 7.22 -4.34 -8.79
C PHE A 177 8.66 -3.87 -8.72
N ALA A 178 8.82 -2.54 -8.77
CA ALA A 178 10.02 -1.85 -8.37
C ALA A 178 9.74 -1.01 -7.13
N VAL A 179 10.60 -1.12 -6.10
CA VAL A 179 10.50 -0.34 -4.86
C VAL A 179 11.56 0.74 -4.88
N HIS A 180 11.13 1.97 -4.64
CA HIS A 180 11.99 3.15 -4.61
C HIS A 180 11.86 3.81 -3.24
N GLN A 181 12.99 4.13 -2.63
CA GLN A 181 13.02 5.03 -1.48
C GLN A 181 13.14 6.47 -2.00
N ILE A 182 12.24 7.34 -1.58
CA ILE A 182 12.18 8.75 -1.98
C ILE A 182 12.89 9.63 -0.95
N ASP A 183 12.66 9.39 0.34
CA ASP A 183 13.34 10.10 1.42
C ASP A 183 13.82 9.16 2.55
N GLY A 184 14.52 9.72 3.53
CA GLY A 184 14.98 9.01 4.72
C GLY A 184 13.89 8.79 5.76
N GLU A 185 14.18 7.98 6.76
CA GLU A 185 13.24 7.70 7.85
C GLU A 185 12.96 8.98 8.68
N LEU A 186 11.67 9.34 8.81
CA LEU A 186 11.25 10.45 9.67
C LEU A 186 11.07 9.94 11.10
N SER A 187 12.17 9.83 11.83
CA SER A 187 12.10 9.56 13.26
C SER A 187 11.32 10.69 13.95
N ALA A 188 10.20 10.35 14.60
CA ALA A 188 9.52 11.28 15.50
C ALA A 188 10.50 11.62 16.62
N ARG A 189 10.83 12.92 16.80
CA ARG A 189 11.65 13.34 17.93
C ARG A 189 10.91 12.95 19.22
N PRO A 190 11.50 12.14 20.10
CA PRO A 190 10.88 11.84 21.38
C PRO A 190 10.78 13.14 22.18
N VAL A 191 9.57 13.52 22.58
CA VAL A 191 9.39 14.59 23.57
C VAL A 191 9.29 13.89 24.91
N ALA A 192 10.39 13.89 25.66
CA ALA A 192 10.35 13.54 27.07
C ALA A 192 9.72 14.72 27.83
N THR A 193 8.50 14.55 28.31
CA THR A 193 7.92 15.47 29.31
C THR A 193 8.30 14.92 30.68
N VAL A 194 9.14 15.65 31.42
CA VAL A 194 9.42 15.33 32.82
C VAL A 194 8.35 16.02 33.66
N GLU A 195 7.45 15.24 34.26
CA GLU A 195 6.49 15.74 35.23
C GLU A 195 7.03 15.42 36.63
N THR A 196 7.03 16.42 37.52
CA THR A 196 7.35 16.17 38.93
C THR A 196 6.03 15.86 39.65
N VAL A 197 5.85 14.61 40.06
CA VAL A 197 4.70 14.18 40.85
C VAL A 197 5.14 13.98 42.30
N LYS A 198 4.22 14.20 43.26
CA LYS A 198 4.48 13.81 44.64
C LYS A 198 4.31 12.29 44.77
N GLY A 199 5.36 11.62 45.21
CA GLY A 199 5.34 10.21 45.59
C GLY A 199 4.50 9.97 46.84
N GLU A 200 4.23 8.71 47.14
CA GLU A 200 3.35 8.29 48.25
C GLU A 200 3.83 8.76 49.63
N ARG A 201 5.11 9.12 49.80
CA ARG A 201 5.66 9.67 51.06
C ARG A 201 5.92 11.18 51.00
N GLY A 202 5.41 11.87 49.97
CA GLY A 202 5.49 13.32 49.82
C GLY A 202 6.76 13.84 49.13
N GLU A 203 7.65 12.96 48.69
CA GLU A 203 8.85 13.29 47.92
C GLU A 203 8.51 13.73 46.49
N ALA A 204 9.29 14.65 45.94
CA ALA A 204 9.19 15.04 44.54
C ALA A 204 9.84 13.96 43.66
N VAL A 205 9.03 13.22 42.91
CA VAL A 205 9.47 12.19 41.96
C VAL A 205 9.37 12.75 40.55
N GLN A 206 10.48 12.76 39.82
CA GLN A 206 10.48 13.07 38.39
C GLN A 206 10.03 11.85 37.60
N VAL A 207 8.86 11.92 37.00
CA VAL A 207 8.33 10.93 36.08
C VAL A 207 8.59 11.43 34.66
N GLN A 208 9.50 10.74 33.97
CA GLN A 208 9.73 10.97 32.55
C GLN A 208 8.63 10.28 31.75
N THR A 209 7.70 11.07 31.23
CA THR A 209 6.72 10.59 30.26
C THR A 209 7.25 10.86 28.86
N VAL A 210 7.68 9.82 28.15
CA VAL A 210 8.06 9.95 26.74
C VAL A 210 6.78 9.95 25.90
N LYS A 211 6.40 11.12 25.39
CA LYS A 211 5.35 11.24 24.36
C LYS A 211 6.02 11.32 22.98
N MET A 212 5.70 10.38 22.11
CA MET A 212 6.03 10.50 20.69
C MET A 212 5.22 11.68 20.12
N ARG A 213 5.86 12.76 19.67
CA ARG A 213 5.16 13.78 18.88
C ARG A 213 4.76 13.12 17.56
N ARG A 214 3.52 13.34 17.11
CA ARG A 214 3.12 13.00 15.74
C ARG A 214 4.03 13.82 14.82
N ALA A 215 4.84 13.17 14.00
CA ALA A 215 5.56 13.86 12.94
C ALA A 215 4.53 14.35 11.92
N ILE A 216 4.08 15.59 12.07
CA ILE A 216 3.51 16.36 10.98
C ILE A 216 4.12 17.75 11.14
N ASP A 217 5.11 18.03 10.30
CA ASP A 217 5.31 19.38 9.81
C ASP A 217 5.42 19.27 8.29
N LEU A 218 4.36 19.71 7.62
CA LEU A 218 4.30 19.93 6.18
C LEU A 218 4.54 21.44 6.02
N GLY A 219 5.78 21.88 6.15
CA GLY A 219 6.14 23.28 5.96
C GLY A 219 6.30 23.60 4.47
N ASP A 220 5.53 24.60 4.02
CA ASP A 220 5.48 25.38 2.76
C ASP A 220 6.34 24.95 1.56
#